data_AF-M7T1D0-F1
#
_entry.id   AF-M7T1D0-F1
#
_cell.length_a   1.000
_cell.length_b   1.000
_cell.length_c   1.000
_cell.angle_alpha   90.00
_cell.angle_beta   90.00
_cell.angle_gamma   90.00
#
_symmetry.space_group_name_H-M   'P 1'
#
loop_
_entity.id
_entity.type
_entity.pdbx_description
1 polymer ?
#
loop_
_entity_poly.entity_id
_entity_poly.type
_entity_poly.pdbx_seq_one_letter_code
_entity_poly.pdbx_strand_id
1 'polypeptide(L)'
;MAGADDWYIDVPVAQKGEWLNRTVVDDIFRWGPDYGRVPPVFPLYPIVYNMVVNTTIIDNTAIYILMKSNFTDMPDYTLCELRSWLSTKCSTVFDVTGTSGGQMTARCEDPDDEEAYHRQVGDDDPWMYTDFKYLMTQWQLSMHVDGGATDANASNARVLTQLILREAALDPLLPSAAEALAAYASAALAIGSVQTSFKHYLAYGDGEGLNPLPAGGSYETFGASVRTQEYTSSYEEDWQRVFYVVLILIFVINVVCLAYLLLQSGGGLVADYTEPQNLFALALNSPPSAALAGSCGAGPNLAEMVAPWRVAYAEGHNHYFFEEAGHSPVAVKRAGTLGAESVATGLELPTADRDRGLYGESYKRLSMTRPSAWM
;
A
#
# COMPACT_ATOMS: atom_id res chain seq x y z
N MET A 1 -19.29 16.08 52.08
CA MET A 1 -18.23 16.41 53.05
C MET A 1 -17.04 16.88 52.22
N ALA A 2 -16.54 18.08 52.46
CA ALA A 2 -15.29 18.52 51.83
C ALA A 2 -14.12 18.05 52.70
N GLY A 3 -12.98 17.77 52.08
CA GLY A 3 -11.72 17.57 52.82
C GLY A 3 -11.40 18.80 53.66
N ALA A 4 -10.73 18.61 54.81
CA ALA A 4 -10.29 19.74 55.62
C ALA A 4 -9.27 20.57 54.83
N ASP A 5 -9.45 21.89 54.73
CA ASP A 5 -8.60 22.76 53.88
C ASP A 5 -7.11 22.68 54.25
N ASP A 6 -6.80 22.42 55.53
CA ASP A 6 -5.44 22.32 56.08
C ASP A 6 -4.97 20.88 56.36
N TRP A 7 -5.61 19.88 55.75
CA TRP A 7 -5.27 18.46 55.97
C TRP A 7 -3.77 18.16 55.74
N TYR A 8 -3.13 18.89 54.81
CA TYR A 8 -1.73 18.73 54.46
C TYR A 8 -0.78 19.10 55.60
N ILE A 9 -1.24 19.89 56.59
CA ILE A 9 -0.47 20.23 57.81
C ILE A 9 -0.43 19.03 58.77
N ASP A 10 -1.51 18.25 58.80
CA ASP A 10 -1.63 17.05 59.63
C ASP A 10 -0.97 15.82 59.00
N VAL A 11 -0.67 15.88 57.70
CA VAL A 11 0.18 14.90 57.04
C VAL A 11 1.61 15.13 57.55
N PRO A 12 2.23 14.17 58.25
CA PRO A 12 3.63 14.29 58.60
C PRO A 12 4.41 14.53 57.31
N VAL A 13 5.13 15.65 57.25
CA VAL A 13 6.02 15.95 56.12
C VAL A 13 6.99 14.80 56.06
N ALA A 14 6.83 13.92 55.06
CA ALA A 14 7.64 12.73 54.94
C ALA A 14 9.10 13.15 54.80
N GLN A 15 9.85 13.06 55.89
CA GLN A 15 11.27 13.35 55.87
C GLN A 15 11.96 12.21 55.13
N LYS A 16 13.07 12.53 54.46
CA LYS A 16 13.89 11.54 53.76
C LYS A 16 14.33 10.45 54.75
N GLY A 17 13.68 9.28 54.70
CA GLY A 17 13.94 8.15 55.60
C GLY A 17 12.78 7.74 56.52
N GLU A 18 11.71 8.53 56.62
CA GLU A 18 10.47 8.15 57.32
C GLU A 18 9.53 7.42 56.35
N TRP A 19 9.54 6.09 56.44
CA TRP A 19 8.67 5.23 55.64
C TRP A 19 7.43 4.88 56.46
N LEU A 20 6.25 5.18 55.90
CA LEU A 20 4.97 4.73 56.45
C LEU A 20 4.90 3.18 56.47
N ASN A 21 3.91 2.63 57.18
CA ASN A 21 3.74 1.18 57.32
C ASN A 21 3.78 0.47 55.97
N ARG A 22 4.65 -0.54 55.85
CA ARG A 22 4.82 -1.28 54.59
C ARG A 22 3.59 -2.13 54.27
N THR A 23 3.10 -2.01 53.05
CA THR A 23 2.02 -2.84 52.53
C THR A 23 2.46 -3.62 51.29
N VAL A 24 1.71 -4.66 50.90
CA VAL A 24 1.94 -5.39 49.64
C VAL A 24 1.75 -4.52 48.40
N VAL A 25 1.08 -3.37 48.54
CA VAL A 25 0.86 -2.39 47.46
C VAL A 25 2.12 -1.57 47.20
N ASP A 26 3.01 -1.44 48.19
CA ASP A 26 4.21 -0.61 48.10
C ASP A 26 5.18 -1.13 47.02
N ASP A 27 5.35 -2.44 46.91
CA ASP A 27 6.22 -3.02 45.88
C ASP A 27 5.67 -2.82 44.45
N ILE A 28 4.34 -2.80 44.30
CA ILE A 28 3.67 -2.59 43.01
C ILE A 28 3.93 -1.16 42.51
N PHE A 29 3.75 -0.17 43.39
CA PHE A 29 3.96 1.25 43.06
C PHE A 29 5.39 1.73 43.32
N ARG A 30 6.28 0.82 43.72
CA ARG A 30 7.68 1.10 44.04
C ARG A 30 7.82 2.18 45.10
N TRP A 31 7.07 2.07 46.20
CA TRP A 31 7.21 2.89 47.40
C TRP A 31 8.13 2.21 48.40
N GLY A 32 8.82 3.01 49.21
CA GLY A 32 9.71 2.53 50.25
C GLY A 32 11.18 2.89 50.03
N PRO A 33 12.05 2.52 50.99
CA PRO A 33 13.47 2.89 50.98
C PRO A 33 14.24 2.36 49.79
N ASP A 34 13.87 1.17 49.32
CA ASP A 34 14.55 0.51 48.22
C ASP A 34 14.37 1.28 46.90
N TYR A 35 13.29 2.07 46.80
CA TYR A 35 12.94 2.87 45.63
C TYR A 35 13.09 4.38 45.85
N GLY A 36 13.25 4.84 47.10
CA GLY A 36 13.35 6.25 47.44
C GLY A 36 12.03 7.04 47.31
N ARG A 37 10.87 6.38 47.25
CA ARG A 37 9.56 7.02 46.97
C ARG A 37 8.58 6.85 48.11
N VAL A 38 7.95 7.94 48.50
CA VAL A 38 6.96 7.97 49.60
C VAL A 38 5.57 7.64 49.05
N PRO A 39 4.77 6.81 49.76
CA PRO A 39 3.38 6.56 49.37
C PRO A 39 2.50 7.82 49.52
N PRO A 40 1.47 8.00 48.67
CA PRO A 40 0.54 9.12 48.75
C PRO A 40 -0.36 9.04 49.98
N VAL A 41 -0.69 10.22 50.52
CA VAL A 41 -1.69 10.38 51.57
C VAL A 41 -2.88 11.12 51.02
N PHE A 42 -4.05 10.51 50.99
CA PHE A 42 -5.26 11.17 50.49
C PHE A 42 -5.98 11.92 51.64
N PRO A 43 -6.51 13.13 51.40
CA PRO A 43 -7.22 13.91 52.43
C PRO A 43 -8.50 13.21 52.92
N LEU A 44 -9.14 12.44 52.03
CA LEU A 44 -10.38 11.74 52.29
C LEU A 44 -10.53 10.55 51.34
N TYR A 45 -11.43 9.65 51.69
CA TYR A 45 -11.84 8.56 50.82
C TYR A 45 -13.03 8.99 49.95
N PRO A 46 -12.95 8.84 48.61
CA PRO A 46 -14.04 9.26 47.73
C PRO A 46 -15.33 8.48 47.99
N ILE A 47 -16.47 9.15 47.81
CA ILE A 47 -17.77 8.47 47.71
C ILE A 47 -17.89 7.68 46.41
N VAL A 48 -18.89 6.80 46.34
CA VAL A 48 -19.20 6.00 45.15
C VAL A 48 -19.37 6.88 43.91
N TYR A 49 -18.80 6.44 42.79
CA TYR A 49 -18.69 7.17 41.51
C TYR A 49 -17.78 8.41 41.54
N ASN A 50 -16.92 8.51 42.54
CA ASN A 50 -16.02 9.64 42.68
C ASN A 50 -14.55 9.22 42.82
N MET A 51 -13.67 10.21 42.70
CA MET A 51 -12.23 10.03 42.73
C MET A 51 -11.51 11.26 43.30
N VAL A 52 -10.42 11.01 44.01
CA VAL A 52 -9.57 12.02 44.67
C VAL A 52 -8.15 11.84 44.17
N VAL A 53 -7.43 12.93 43.94
CA VAL A 53 -6.07 12.92 43.45
C VAL A 53 -5.12 13.47 44.49
N ASN A 54 -3.95 12.85 44.64
CA ASN A 54 -2.82 13.43 45.37
C ASN A 54 -1.72 13.85 44.40
N THR A 55 -1.31 15.12 44.53
CA THR A 55 -0.12 15.69 43.86
C THR A 55 0.84 16.39 44.84
N THR A 56 0.61 16.28 46.15
CA THR A 56 1.29 17.08 47.18
C THR A 56 2.66 16.54 47.59
N ILE A 57 3.00 15.29 47.24
CA ILE A 57 4.31 14.70 47.55
C ILE A 57 5.42 15.47 46.83
N ILE A 58 6.37 16.01 47.61
CA ILE A 58 7.55 16.73 47.11
C ILE A 58 8.47 15.73 46.39
N ASP A 59 9.10 16.17 45.29
CA ASP A 59 10.01 15.37 44.45
C ASP A 59 9.42 14.07 43.87
N ASN A 60 8.10 13.98 43.73
CA ASN A 60 7.45 12.85 43.07
C ASN A 60 7.26 13.07 41.57
N THR A 61 7.47 12.02 40.79
CA THR A 61 7.37 12.00 39.32
C THR A 61 6.00 11.48 38.82
N ALA A 62 5.02 11.37 39.71
CA ALA A 62 3.73 10.76 39.43
C ALA A 62 2.59 11.54 40.10
N ILE A 63 1.37 11.35 39.59
CA ILE A 63 0.14 11.65 40.34
C ILE A 63 -0.56 10.35 40.71
N TYR A 64 -1.23 10.35 41.86
CA TYR A 64 -1.97 9.20 42.36
C TYR A 64 -3.45 9.51 42.42
N ILE A 65 -4.27 8.58 41.93
CA ILE A 65 -5.71 8.75 41.82
C ILE A 65 -6.38 7.61 42.58
N LEU A 66 -7.15 7.95 43.60
CA LEU A 66 -7.96 7.01 44.36
C LEU A 66 -9.41 7.09 43.86
N MET A 67 -10.01 5.95 43.54
CA MET A 67 -11.31 5.87 42.88
C MET A 67 -12.23 4.90 43.63
N LYS A 68 -13.54 5.19 43.62
CA LYS A 68 -14.56 4.32 44.21
C LYS A 68 -15.67 3.97 43.21
N SER A 69 -15.80 2.68 42.90
CA SER A 69 -16.89 2.15 42.07
C SER A 69 -18.16 1.87 42.89
N ASN A 70 -19.25 1.53 42.20
CA ASN A 70 -20.52 1.08 42.79
C ASN A 70 -20.69 -0.46 42.75
N PHE A 71 -19.60 -1.20 42.58
CA PHE A 71 -19.67 -2.66 42.55
C PHE A 71 -19.89 -3.18 43.97
N THR A 72 -21.02 -3.86 44.18
CA THR A 72 -21.38 -4.44 45.49
C THR A 72 -20.45 -5.56 45.92
N ASP A 73 -19.86 -6.22 44.94
CA ASP A 73 -18.84 -7.27 45.03
C ASP A 73 -17.43 -6.72 45.32
N MET A 74 -17.22 -5.39 45.20
CA MET A 74 -15.93 -4.73 45.42
C MET A 74 -16.07 -3.52 46.38
N PRO A 75 -16.10 -3.75 47.70
CA PRO A 75 -16.19 -2.69 48.70
C PRO A 75 -14.89 -1.88 48.83
N ASP A 76 -13.81 -2.30 48.19
CA ASP A 76 -12.50 -1.64 48.26
C ASP A 76 -12.38 -0.46 47.28
N TYR A 77 -11.25 0.25 47.39
CA TYR A 77 -10.88 1.38 46.54
C TYR A 77 -9.90 0.93 45.46
N THR A 78 -9.94 1.58 44.30
CA THR A 78 -8.97 1.36 43.23
C THR A 78 -7.98 2.51 43.21
N LEU A 79 -6.69 2.17 43.18
CA LEU A 79 -5.60 3.14 43.12
C LEU A 79 -4.94 3.06 41.74
N CYS A 80 -4.76 4.21 41.10
CA CYS A 80 -4.01 4.35 39.86
C CYS A 80 -2.83 5.30 40.05
N GLU A 81 -1.70 4.98 39.41
CA GLU A 81 -0.54 5.84 39.29
C GLU A 81 -0.42 6.28 37.83
N LEU A 82 -0.32 7.59 37.60
CA LEU A 82 -0.11 8.15 36.27
C LEU A 82 1.28 8.79 36.20
N ARG A 83 2.08 8.33 35.25
CA ARG A 83 3.48 8.70 35.03
C ARG A 83 3.77 8.85 33.55
N SER A 84 4.76 9.66 33.24
CA SER A 84 5.32 9.78 31.90
C SER A 84 6.82 10.03 32.01
N TRP A 85 7.54 9.59 30.98
CA TRP A 85 8.96 9.79 30.80
C TRP A 85 9.26 9.76 29.31
N LEU A 86 10.43 10.29 28.94
CA LEU A 86 10.96 10.16 27.59
C LEU A 86 11.77 8.86 27.54
N SER A 87 11.49 8.01 26.55
CA SER A 87 12.26 6.79 26.28
C SER A 87 13.05 6.98 24.99
N THR A 88 14.34 6.60 25.03
CA THR A 88 15.20 6.53 23.84
C THR A 88 14.96 5.25 23.04
N LYS A 89 14.16 4.31 23.56
CA LYS A 89 13.86 3.00 22.94
C LYS A 89 12.68 3.05 21.98
N CYS A 90 12.38 4.23 21.45
CA CYS A 90 11.28 4.45 20.52
C CYS A 90 11.77 4.99 19.18
N SER A 91 11.06 4.63 18.11
CA SER A 91 11.09 5.29 16.80
C SER A 91 9.68 5.75 16.41
N THR A 92 9.61 6.73 15.52
CA THR A 92 8.35 7.21 14.96
C THR A 92 8.34 7.00 13.46
N VAL A 93 7.34 6.27 12.97
CA VAL A 93 7.14 6.02 11.53
C VAL A 93 5.97 6.87 11.07
N PHE A 94 6.20 7.68 10.04
CA PHE A 94 5.17 8.48 9.39
C PHE A 94 5.01 8.03 7.95
N ASP A 95 3.92 7.32 7.68
CA ASP A 95 3.58 6.78 6.37
C ASP A 95 2.54 7.69 5.72
N VAL A 96 2.83 8.17 4.51
CA VAL A 96 1.89 8.96 3.70
C VAL A 96 1.61 8.22 2.42
N THR A 97 0.37 7.76 2.26
CA THR A 97 -0.10 7.14 1.03
C THR A 97 -1.07 8.08 0.30
N GLY A 98 -1.16 7.92 -1.02
CA GLY A 98 -2.11 8.71 -1.82
C GLY A 98 -3.58 8.35 -1.57
N THR A 99 -3.85 7.20 -0.93
CA THR A 99 -5.19 6.60 -0.80
C THR A 99 -5.69 6.56 0.65
N SER A 100 -4.82 6.26 1.61
CA SER A 100 -5.15 6.16 3.05
C SER A 100 -4.71 7.39 3.87
N GLY A 101 -4.04 8.36 3.24
CA GLY A 101 -3.61 9.61 3.89
C GLY A 101 -2.32 9.43 4.69
N GLY A 102 -2.14 10.29 5.71
CA GLY A 102 -0.98 10.25 6.61
C GLY A 102 -1.29 9.49 7.90
N GLN A 103 -0.47 8.48 8.21
CA GLN A 103 -0.52 7.72 9.45
C GLN A 103 0.80 7.88 10.21
N MET A 104 0.72 8.20 11.49
CA MET A 104 1.89 8.25 12.39
C MET A 104 1.78 7.13 13.42
N THR A 105 2.82 6.32 13.56
CA THR A 105 2.89 5.22 14.52
C THR A 105 4.19 5.33 15.32
N ALA A 106 4.09 5.17 16.64
CA ALA A 106 5.26 5.02 17.50
C ALA A 106 5.56 3.53 17.70
N ARG A 107 6.81 3.12 17.47
CA ARG A 107 7.30 1.77 17.80
C ARG A 107 8.24 1.92 18.99
N CYS A 108 7.93 1.26 20.09
CA CYS A 108 8.68 1.40 21.34
C CYS A 108 8.98 0.04 21.93
N GLU A 109 10.13 -0.07 22.59
CA GLU A 109 10.59 -1.27 23.32
C GLU A 109 10.72 -2.53 22.43
N ASP A 110 10.92 -2.32 21.12
CA ASP A 110 11.22 -3.39 20.17
C ASP A 110 12.75 -3.53 20.01
N PRO A 111 13.35 -4.67 20.40
CA PRO A 111 14.80 -4.87 20.30
C PRO A 111 15.30 -4.93 18.85
N ASP A 112 14.42 -5.27 17.90
CA ASP A 112 14.74 -5.41 16.47
C ASP A 112 14.55 -4.09 15.71
N ASP A 113 14.16 -3.01 16.38
CA ASP A 113 14.02 -1.69 15.76
C ASP A 113 15.39 -1.05 15.51
N GLU A 114 15.80 -1.06 14.23
CA GLU A 114 17.04 -0.43 13.76
C GLU A 114 16.98 1.10 13.76
N GLU A 115 15.78 1.68 13.72
CA GLU A 115 15.55 3.14 13.66
C GLU A 115 15.25 3.74 15.04
N ALA A 116 15.31 2.93 16.11
CA ALA A 116 15.09 3.39 17.46
C ALA A 116 16.15 4.44 17.86
N TYR A 117 15.71 5.49 18.55
CA TYR A 117 16.54 6.66 18.84
C TYR A 117 17.85 6.32 19.59
N HIS A 118 17.82 5.35 20.51
CA HIS A 118 18.99 4.87 21.26
C HIS A 118 20.14 4.36 20.37
N ARG A 119 19.85 3.93 19.13
CA ARG A 119 20.88 3.51 18.16
C ARG A 119 21.77 4.67 17.73
N GLN A 120 21.27 5.91 17.79
CA GLN A 120 22.02 7.12 17.42
C GLN A 120 22.72 7.77 18.62
N VAL A 121 22.08 7.78 19.79
CA VAL A 121 22.56 8.51 20.97
C VAL A 121 23.14 7.62 22.09
N GLY A 122 23.01 6.30 21.97
CA GLY A 122 23.32 5.35 23.05
C GLY A 122 22.08 4.98 23.86
N ASP A 123 22.15 3.84 24.57
CA ASP A 123 21.10 3.44 25.50
C ASP A 123 21.24 4.26 26.78
N ASP A 124 20.23 5.08 27.05
CA ASP A 124 20.11 5.89 28.25
C ASP A 124 18.85 5.48 28.98
N ASP A 125 18.97 5.28 30.29
CA ASP A 125 17.81 4.97 31.13
C ASP A 125 16.79 6.11 31.08
N PRO A 126 15.48 5.80 30.99
CA PRO A 126 14.44 6.81 30.90
C PRO A 126 14.47 7.72 32.13
N TRP A 127 14.75 9.01 31.88
CA TRP A 127 14.78 10.01 32.94
C TRP A 127 13.37 10.52 33.24
N MET A 128 13.00 10.52 34.52
CA MET A 128 11.72 11.02 34.99
C MET A 128 11.88 12.41 35.59
N TYR A 129 11.26 13.40 34.96
CA TYR A 129 11.23 14.76 35.47
C TYR A 129 10.09 14.93 36.49
N THR A 130 10.39 15.58 37.62
CA THR A 130 9.39 15.96 38.63
C THR A 130 8.35 16.93 38.07
N ASP A 131 8.70 17.67 37.02
CA ASP A 131 7.85 18.70 36.39
C ASP A 131 6.59 18.13 35.74
N PHE A 132 6.63 16.85 35.33
CA PHE A 132 5.45 16.16 34.82
C PHE A 132 4.27 16.24 35.80
N LYS A 133 4.55 16.14 37.11
CA LYS A 133 3.52 16.25 38.15
C LYS A 133 2.78 17.58 38.07
N TYR A 134 3.47 18.70 37.85
CA TYR A 134 2.86 20.03 37.78
C TYR A 134 1.97 20.20 36.56
N LEU A 135 2.39 19.67 35.40
CA LEU A 135 1.54 19.61 34.20
C LEU A 135 0.28 18.80 34.49
N MET A 136 0.43 17.64 35.11
CA MET A 136 -0.70 16.77 35.44
C MET A 136 -1.61 17.37 36.52
N THR A 137 -1.08 18.19 37.43
CA THR A 137 -1.88 18.97 38.38
C THR A 137 -2.78 19.98 37.66
N GLN A 138 -2.35 20.58 36.56
CA GLN A 138 -3.22 21.48 35.79
C GLN A 138 -4.24 20.69 34.96
N TRP A 139 -3.81 19.59 34.34
CA TRP A 139 -4.71 18.68 33.63
C TRP A 139 -5.84 18.19 34.54
N GLN A 140 -5.53 17.67 35.74
CA GLN A 140 -6.55 17.11 36.63
C GLN A 140 -7.57 18.15 37.11
N LEU A 141 -7.13 19.40 37.33
CA LEU A 141 -8.01 20.53 37.66
C LEU A 141 -8.93 20.86 36.48
N SER A 142 -8.38 20.97 35.26
CA SER A 142 -9.16 21.27 34.05
C SER A 142 -10.18 20.18 33.70
N MET A 143 -9.83 18.92 33.95
CA MET A 143 -10.63 17.75 33.63
C MET A 143 -11.58 17.34 34.78
N HIS A 144 -11.49 18.04 35.92
CA HIS A 144 -12.26 17.78 37.13
C HIS A 144 -12.15 16.31 37.61
N VAL A 145 -10.92 15.81 37.58
CA VAL A 145 -10.50 14.45 37.99
C VAL A 145 -10.38 14.34 39.53
N ASP A 146 -10.41 15.47 40.24
CA ASP A 146 -10.39 15.55 41.71
C ASP A 146 -11.75 15.95 42.32
N GLY A 147 -12.85 15.66 41.62
CA GLY A 147 -14.20 16.01 42.06
C GLY A 147 -14.57 15.43 43.44
N GLY A 148 -13.92 14.35 43.86
CA GLY A 148 -14.15 13.70 45.14
C GLY A 148 -13.70 14.52 46.34
N ALA A 149 -12.77 15.47 46.16
CA ALA A 149 -12.32 16.35 47.24
C ALA A 149 -13.48 17.19 47.84
N THR A 150 -14.53 17.44 47.05
CA THR A 150 -15.71 18.23 47.42
C THR A 150 -17.04 17.46 47.28
N ASP A 151 -16.99 16.14 47.08
CA ASP A 151 -18.15 15.30 46.72
C ASP A 151 -18.92 15.81 45.48
N ALA A 152 -18.22 16.45 44.54
CA ALA A 152 -18.80 16.91 43.30
C ALA A 152 -19.04 15.72 42.35
N ASN A 153 -20.29 15.55 41.91
CA ASN A 153 -20.71 14.46 41.01
C ASN A 153 -20.31 14.74 39.56
N ALA A 154 -19.01 14.70 39.27
CA ALA A 154 -18.47 14.93 37.95
C ALA A 154 -18.84 13.80 36.97
N SER A 155 -19.24 14.14 35.75
CA SER A 155 -19.51 13.15 34.70
C SER A 155 -18.29 12.29 34.39
N ASN A 156 -17.10 12.91 34.36
CA ASN A 156 -15.84 12.23 34.04
C ASN A 156 -15.48 11.21 35.13
N ALA A 157 -15.63 11.57 36.41
CA ALA A 157 -15.42 10.67 37.53
C ALA A 157 -16.36 9.46 37.47
N ARG A 158 -17.64 9.68 37.12
CA ARG A 158 -18.60 8.59 36.98
C ARG A 158 -18.25 7.62 35.85
N VAL A 159 -17.81 8.12 34.69
CA VAL A 159 -17.42 7.27 33.56
C VAL A 159 -16.16 6.47 33.92
N LEU A 160 -15.13 7.12 34.44
CA LEU A 160 -13.86 6.46 34.77
C LEU A 160 -14.01 5.41 35.88
N THR A 161 -14.82 5.68 36.91
CA THR A 161 -15.07 4.71 38.00
C THR A 161 -15.87 3.49 37.58
N GLN A 162 -16.61 3.55 36.45
CA GLN A 162 -17.29 2.40 35.87
C GLN A 162 -16.35 1.45 35.11
N LEU A 163 -15.17 1.94 34.71
CA LEU A 163 -14.14 1.16 34.03
C LEU A 163 -13.17 0.46 35.01
N ILE A 164 -13.42 0.56 36.32
CA ILE A 164 -12.65 -0.15 37.33
C ILE A 164 -12.77 -1.66 37.08
N LEU A 165 -11.62 -2.35 37.10
CA LEU A 165 -11.57 -3.79 36.93
C LEU A 165 -12.15 -4.48 38.17
N ARG A 166 -13.04 -5.46 37.96
CA ARG A 166 -13.61 -6.28 39.04
C ARG A 166 -12.67 -7.41 39.46
N GLU A 167 -11.85 -7.87 38.54
CA GLU A 167 -10.84 -8.91 38.73
C GLU A 167 -9.51 -8.43 38.15
N ALA A 168 -8.40 -9.07 38.54
CA ALA A 168 -7.07 -8.72 38.05
C ALA A 168 -6.81 -9.24 36.61
N ALA A 169 -7.77 -9.01 35.70
CA ALA A 169 -7.69 -9.38 34.29
C ALA A 169 -8.28 -8.25 33.43
N LEU A 170 -7.64 -7.98 32.29
CA LEU A 170 -8.11 -7.00 31.31
C LEU A 170 -9.20 -7.60 30.43
N ASP A 171 -10.26 -6.84 30.15
CA ASP A 171 -11.31 -7.22 29.22
C ASP A 171 -10.91 -6.80 27.79
N PRO A 172 -10.89 -7.71 26.80
CA PRO A 172 -10.53 -7.36 25.42
C PRO A 172 -11.54 -6.43 24.73
N LEU A 173 -12.76 -6.29 25.27
CA LEU A 173 -13.85 -5.49 24.68
C LEU A 173 -14.07 -4.15 25.40
N LEU A 174 -13.52 -3.97 26.59
CA LEU A 174 -13.73 -2.77 27.41
C LEU A 174 -12.41 -2.28 28.00
N PRO A 175 -12.08 -0.98 27.86
CA PRO A 175 -10.89 -0.44 28.47
C PRO A 175 -11.01 -0.45 29.99
N SER A 176 -9.91 -0.77 30.67
CA SER A 176 -9.77 -0.56 32.10
C SER A 176 -9.72 0.92 32.46
N ALA A 177 -9.96 1.25 33.73
CA ALA A 177 -9.80 2.62 34.24
C ALA A 177 -8.39 3.16 34.00
N ALA A 178 -7.36 2.30 34.06
CA ALA A 178 -5.98 2.68 33.78
C ALA A 178 -5.76 3.02 32.29
N GLU A 179 -6.26 2.19 31.37
CA GLU A 179 -6.18 2.47 29.92
C GLU A 179 -6.96 3.72 29.54
N ALA A 180 -8.14 3.91 30.12
CA ALA A 180 -8.94 5.10 29.91
C ALA A 180 -8.26 6.36 30.45
N LEU A 181 -7.64 6.30 31.64
CA LEU A 181 -6.85 7.42 32.20
C LEU A 181 -5.63 7.74 31.33
N ALA A 182 -4.93 6.72 30.84
CA ALA A 182 -3.79 6.91 29.93
C ALA A 182 -4.22 7.58 28.62
N ALA A 183 -5.30 7.10 28.00
CA ALA A 183 -5.86 7.72 26.81
C ALA A 183 -6.34 9.15 27.09
N TYR A 184 -6.96 9.40 28.24
CA TYR A 184 -7.46 10.72 28.61
C TYR A 184 -6.34 11.74 28.87
N ALA A 185 -5.23 11.29 29.43
CA ALA A 185 -4.03 12.11 29.62
C ALA A 185 -3.19 12.28 28.34
N SER A 186 -3.32 11.37 27.36
CA SER A 186 -2.50 11.38 26.14
C SER A 186 -2.59 12.67 25.32
N ALA A 187 -3.74 13.35 25.34
CA ALA A 187 -3.91 14.64 24.67
C ALA A 187 -2.94 15.71 25.21
N ALA A 188 -2.65 15.70 26.52
CA ALA A 188 -1.68 16.60 27.11
C ALA A 188 -0.26 16.30 26.65
N LEU A 189 0.08 15.01 26.44
CA LEU A 189 1.37 14.60 25.88
C LEU A 189 1.49 14.98 24.40
N ALA A 190 0.43 14.80 23.62
CA ALA A 190 0.41 15.17 22.20
C ALA A 190 0.58 16.68 22.02
N ILE A 191 -0.16 17.50 22.77
CA ILE A 191 0.00 18.95 22.78
C ILE A 191 1.40 19.32 23.29
N GLY A 192 1.86 18.63 24.34
CA GLY A 192 3.18 18.81 24.93
C GLY A 192 4.32 18.51 23.96
N SER A 193 4.12 17.66 22.95
CA SER A 193 5.14 17.34 21.94
C SER A 193 5.31 18.40 20.85
N VAL A 194 4.38 19.35 20.76
CA VAL A 194 4.45 20.42 19.75
C VAL A 194 5.51 21.42 20.17
N GLN A 195 6.45 21.72 19.26
CA GLN A 195 7.57 22.64 19.48
C GLN A 195 8.53 22.22 20.61
N THR A 196 8.61 20.92 20.92
CA THR A 196 9.66 20.38 21.81
C THR A 196 10.92 19.99 21.05
N SER A 197 12.01 19.83 21.81
CA SER A 197 13.27 19.28 21.31
C SER A 197 13.08 17.83 20.82
N PHE A 198 13.84 17.44 19.80
CA PHE A 198 14.03 16.07 19.35
C PHE A 198 15.01 15.29 20.23
N LYS A 199 15.67 15.96 21.18
CA LYS A 199 16.59 15.33 22.13
C LYS A 199 15.84 14.87 23.38
N HIS A 200 16.28 13.75 23.95
CA HIS A 200 15.74 13.23 25.21
C HIS A 200 16.18 14.02 26.45
N TYR A 201 17.15 14.92 26.29
CA TYR A 201 17.66 15.81 27.34
C TYR A 201 17.56 17.28 26.93
N LEU A 202 17.57 18.18 27.91
CA LEU A 202 17.62 19.61 27.67
C LEU A 202 19.04 20.02 27.26
N ALA A 203 19.27 20.19 25.96
CA ALA A 203 20.58 20.58 25.41
C ALA A 203 20.86 22.09 25.44
N TYR A 204 19.90 22.91 25.87
CA TYR A 204 20.02 24.36 25.94
C TYR A 204 20.14 24.77 27.41
N GLY A 205 21.35 25.09 27.88
CA GLY A 205 21.51 25.48 29.28
C GLY A 205 22.88 25.36 29.93
N ASP A 206 24.00 25.31 29.18
CA ASP A 206 25.35 25.16 29.77
C ASP A 206 25.84 26.36 30.62
N GLY A 207 24.93 27.24 31.06
CA GLY A 207 25.20 28.28 32.04
C GLY A 207 24.10 28.29 33.09
N GLU A 208 24.49 28.19 34.36
CA GLU A 208 23.60 28.31 35.51
C GLU A 208 22.68 29.54 35.38
N GLY A 209 21.43 29.28 35.02
CA GLY A 209 20.42 30.32 34.88
C GLY A 209 19.60 30.11 33.62
N LEU A 210 18.39 29.57 33.81
CA LEU A 210 17.12 29.96 33.17
C LEU A 210 17.22 30.86 31.92
N ASN A 211 17.97 30.45 30.91
CA ASN A 211 17.99 31.17 29.65
C ASN A 211 16.87 30.57 28.79
N PRO A 212 15.83 31.36 28.49
CA PRO A 212 14.78 30.88 27.61
C PRO A 212 15.40 30.50 26.27
N LEU A 213 14.78 29.52 25.60
CA LEU A 213 15.06 29.19 24.21
C LEU A 213 15.28 30.50 23.42
N PRO A 214 16.30 30.59 22.55
CA PRO A 214 16.55 31.80 21.78
C PRO A 214 15.26 32.30 21.14
N ALA A 215 15.02 33.61 21.16
CA ALA A 215 13.80 34.18 20.62
C ALA A 215 13.65 33.77 19.14
N GLY A 216 12.65 32.94 18.84
CA GLY A 216 12.45 32.34 17.52
C GLY A 216 12.71 30.83 17.42
N GLY A 217 13.11 30.18 18.52
CA GLY A 217 13.42 28.75 18.56
C GLY A 217 14.87 28.46 18.14
N SER A 218 15.24 27.19 18.16
CA SER A 218 16.54 26.70 17.71
C SER A 218 16.34 25.58 16.69
N TYR A 219 17.19 25.55 15.68
CA TYR A 219 17.18 24.45 14.71
C TYR A 219 17.90 23.26 15.31
N GLU A 220 17.21 22.12 15.32
CA GLU A 220 17.76 20.85 15.75
C GLU A 220 17.91 19.90 14.58
N THR A 221 18.98 19.13 14.62
CA THR A 221 19.24 18.04 13.67
C THR A 221 18.81 16.73 14.31
N PHE A 222 18.07 15.92 13.57
CA PHE A 222 17.70 14.56 13.94
C PHE A 222 17.97 13.62 12.76
N GLY A 223 18.33 12.37 13.05
CA GLY A 223 18.46 11.36 12.01
C GLY A 223 17.08 10.94 11.51
N ALA A 224 16.87 11.02 10.20
CA ALA A 224 15.64 10.58 9.55
C ALA A 224 15.96 9.82 8.26
N SER A 225 15.32 8.68 8.08
CA SER A 225 15.29 7.97 6.81
C SER A 225 13.96 8.28 6.10
N VAL A 226 14.05 8.64 4.81
CA VAL A 226 12.87 8.92 3.98
C VAL A 226 12.86 7.92 2.85
N ARG A 227 11.80 7.12 2.78
CA ARG A 227 11.56 6.19 1.69
C ARG A 227 10.41 6.70 0.86
N THR A 228 10.68 7.03 -0.40
CA THR A 228 9.65 7.42 -1.37
C THR A 228 9.32 6.25 -2.28
N GLN A 229 8.04 6.09 -2.60
CA GLN A 229 7.57 5.16 -3.62
C GLN A 229 6.75 5.95 -4.64
N GLU A 230 7.32 6.19 -5.82
CA GLU A 230 6.70 7.00 -6.88
C GLU A 230 5.71 6.20 -7.74
N TYR A 231 5.82 4.88 -7.74
CA TYR A 231 4.93 3.99 -8.47
C TYR A 231 4.40 2.88 -7.56
N THR A 232 3.09 2.94 -7.28
CA THR A 232 2.34 1.82 -6.72
C THR A 232 1.90 0.93 -7.90
N SER A 233 2.71 -0.08 -8.21
CA SER A 233 2.32 -1.18 -9.10
C SER A 233 1.96 -2.45 -8.32
N SER A 234 1.83 -2.33 -6.99
CA SER A 234 1.49 -3.41 -6.07
C SER A 234 0.07 -3.24 -5.55
N TYR A 235 -0.43 -4.29 -4.89
CA TYR A 235 -1.63 -4.20 -4.07
C TYR A 235 -1.33 -3.47 -2.75
N GLU A 236 -2.26 -2.64 -2.32
CA GLU A 236 -2.25 -1.92 -1.04
C GLU A 236 -3.16 -2.63 -0.03
N GLU A 237 -4.24 -3.24 -0.52
CA GLU A 237 -5.20 -4.00 0.28
C GLU A 237 -5.19 -5.48 -0.10
N ASP A 238 -5.39 -6.38 0.87
CA ASP A 238 -5.28 -7.84 0.65
C ASP A 238 -6.27 -8.37 -0.41
N TRP A 239 -7.42 -7.73 -0.59
CA TRP A 239 -8.40 -8.11 -1.61
C TRP A 239 -7.91 -7.83 -3.04
N GLN A 240 -7.03 -6.84 -3.24
CA GLN A 240 -6.51 -6.49 -4.56
C GLN A 240 -5.59 -7.58 -5.11
N ARG A 241 -5.15 -8.56 -4.29
CA ARG A 241 -4.40 -9.73 -4.74
C ARG A 241 -5.10 -10.53 -5.84
N VAL A 242 -6.44 -10.45 -5.93
CA VAL A 242 -7.24 -11.10 -6.98
C VAL A 242 -6.83 -10.63 -8.39
N PHE A 243 -6.39 -9.37 -8.54
CA PHE A 243 -5.98 -8.85 -9.85
C PHE A 243 -4.71 -9.50 -10.41
N TYR A 244 -3.84 -10.08 -9.57
CA TYR A 244 -2.67 -10.82 -10.07
C TYR A 244 -3.06 -12.06 -10.86
N VAL A 245 -4.17 -12.72 -10.50
CA VAL A 245 -4.68 -13.87 -11.25
C VAL A 245 -5.05 -13.44 -12.68
N VAL A 246 -5.72 -12.29 -12.80
CA VAL A 246 -6.09 -11.72 -14.11
C VAL A 246 -4.85 -11.30 -14.90
N LEU A 247 -3.88 -10.64 -14.25
CA LEU A 247 -2.62 -10.22 -14.88
C LEU A 247 -1.81 -11.42 -15.41
N ILE A 248 -1.70 -12.50 -14.64
CA ILE A 248 -1.02 -13.73 -15.07
C ILE A 248 -1.74 -14.34 -16.27
N LEU A 249 -3.07 -14.40 -16.23
CA LEU A 249 -3.86 -14.97 -17.33
C LEU A 249 -3.69 -14.16 -18.62
N ILE A 250 -3.75 -12.83 -18.54
CA ILE A 250 -3.51 -11.93 -19.68
C ILE A 250 -2.07 -12.10 -20.20
N PHE A 251 -1.08 -12.18 -19.31
CA PHE A 251 0.31 -12.42 -19.71
C PHE A 251 0.46 -13.74 -20.47
N VAL A 252 -0.14 -14.83 -19.98
CA VAL A 252 -0.11 -16.14 -20.65
C VAL A 252 -0.77 -16.08 -22.02
N ILE A 253 -1.94 -15.45 -22.16
CA ILE A 253 -2.60 -15.28 -23.46
C ILE A 253 -1.69 -14.52 -24.43
N ASN A 254 -1.08 -13.42 -23.99
CA ASN A 254 -0.17 -12.65 -24.84
C ASN A 254 1.06 -13.46 -25.26
N VAL A 255 1.63 -14.27 -24.36
CA VAL A 255 2.74 -15.19 -24.68
C VAL A 255 2.32 -16.24 -25.68
N VAL A 256 1.13 -16.84 -25.54
CA VAL A 256 0.59 -17.83 -26.50
C VAL A 256 0.35 -17.18 -27.86
N CYS A 257 -0.24 -15.98 -27.90
CA CYS A 257 -0.42 -15.22 -29.14
C CYS A 257 0.92 -14.88 -29.80
N LEU A 258 1.92 -14.45 -29.02
CA LEU A 258 3.26 -14.17 -29.52
C LEU A 258 3.93 -15.44 -30.08
N ALA A 259 3.85 -16.55 -29.35
CA ALA A 259 4.37 -17.84 -29.80
C ALA A 259 3.70 -18.29 -31.10
N TYR A 260 2.37 -18.15 -31.22
CA TYR A 260 1.64 -18.44 -32.44
C TYR A 260 2.14 -17.60 -33.62
N LEU A 261 2.31 -16.29 -33.44
CA LEU A 261 2.80 -15.39 -34.49
C LEU A 261 4.26 -15.70 -34.90
N LEU A 262 5.13 -16.06 -33.95
CA LEU A 262 6.52 -16.43 -34.22
C LEU A 262 6.64 -17.78 -34.94
N LEU A 263 5.82 -18.76 -34.56
CA LEU A 263 5.79 -20.07 -35.23
C LEU A 263 5.20 -19.95 -36.65
N GLN A 264 4.16 -19.14 -36.83
CA GLN A 264 3.56 -18.91 -38.14
C GLN A 264 4.46 -18.06 -39.06
N SER A 265 5.19 -17.08 -38.52
CA SER A 265 6.14 -16.28 -39.32
C SER A 265 7.32 -17.12 -39.83
N GLY A 266 7.75 -18.13 -39.09
CA GLY A 266 8.75 -19.11 -39.54
C GLY A 266 8.27 -20.06 -40.64
N GLY A 267 6.95 -20.30 -40.76
CA GLY A 267 6.33 -21.15 -41.77
C GLY A 267 5.96 -20.46 -43.09
N GLY A 268 6.26 -19.16 -43.21
CA GLY A 268 5.80 -18.31 -44.30
C GLY A 268 4.42 -17.73 -43.99
N LEU A 269 4.31 -16.40 -43.99
CA LEU A 269 3.00 -15.76 -43.91
C LEU A 269 2.17 -16.20 -45.11
N VAL A 270 0.95 -16.68 -44.86
CA VAL A 270 -0.01 -16.99 -45.92
C VAL A 270 -0.30 -15.68 -46.65
N ALA A 271 0.28 -15.52 -47.84
CA ALA A 271 0.00 -14.37 -48.69
C ALA A 271 -1.44 -14.46 -49.17
N ASP A 272 -2.30 -13.60 -48.64
CA ASP A 272 -3.68 -13.50 -49.10
C ASP A 272 -3.69 -12.77 -50.45
N TYR A 273 -3.96 -13.51 -51.52
CA TYR A 273 -4.07 -12.95 -52.88
C TYR A 273 -5.34 -12.10 -53.08
N THR A 274 -6.28 -12.11 -52.12
CA THR A 274 -7.46 -11.22 -52.15
C THR A 274 -7.13 -9.83 -51.63
N GLU A 275 -5.99 -9.64 -50.96
CA GLU A 275 -5.53 -8.33 -50.56
C GLU A 275 -5.14 -7.49 -51.79
N PRO A 276 -5.64 -6.25 -51.95
CA PRO A 276 -5.46 -5.47 -53.18
C PRO A 276 -4.00 -5.28 -53.61
N GLN A 277 -3.09 -5.18 -52.63
CA GLN A 277 -1.65 -5.01 -52.89
C GLN A 277 -1.02 -6.27 -53.47
N ASN A 278 -1.33 -7.43 -52.88
CA ASN A 278 -0.87 -8.74 -53.36
C ASN A 278 -1.51 -9.08 -54.70
N LEU A 279 -2.81 -8.79 -54.87
CA LEU A 279 -3.54 -8.97 -56.12
C LEU A 279 -2.93 -8.14 -57.27
N PHE A 280 -2.60 -6.87 -57.00
CA PHE A 280 -1.98 -5.98 -57.99
C PHE A 280 -0.57 -6.45 -58.35
N ALA A 281 0.25 -6.81 -57.36
CA ALA A 281 1.58 -7.36 -57.60
C ALA A 281 1.53 -8.65 -58.42
N LEU A 282 0.54 -9.52 -58.13
CA LEU A 282 0.31 -10.76 -58.86
C LEU A 282 -0.14 -10.50 -60.30
N ALA A 283 -1.02 -9.51 -60.51
CA ALA A 283 -1.49 -9.12 -61.83
C ALA A 283 -0.38 -8.49 -62.69
N LEU A 284 0.47 -7.64 -62.12
CA LEU A 284 1.57 -7.00 -62.85
C LEU A 284 2.66 -7.99 -63.29
N ASN A 285 2.95 -8.99 -62.46
CA ASN A 285 3.95 -10.01 -62.75
C ASN A 285 3.38 -11.21 -63.54
N SER A 286 2.09 -11.20 -63.87
CA SER A 286 1.46 -12.25 -64.67
C SER A 286 1.76 -12.08 -66.18
N PRO A 287 1.82 -13.19 -66.94
CA PRO A 287 2.09 -13.12 -68.38
C PRO A 287 0.98 -12.37 -69.14
N PRO A 288 1.31 -11.71 -70.27
CA PRO A 288 0.34 -10.96 -71.05
C PRO A 288 -0.76 -11.87 -71.59
N SER A 289 -2.03 -11.46 -71.43
CA SER A 289 -3.17 -12.22 -71.93
C SER A 289 -3.54 -11.82 -73.36
N ALA A 290 -3.93 -12.81 -74.17
CA ALA A 290 -4.47 -12.55 -75.51
C ALA A 290 -5.82 -11.80 -75.45
N ALA A 291 -6.60 -12.02 -74.39
CA ALA A 291 -7.88 -11.36 -74.17
C ALA A 291 -7.77 -9.83 -73.95
N LEU A 292 -6.66 -9.34 -73.36
CA LEU A 292 -6.40 -7.90 -73.19
C LEU A 292 -5.42 -7.32 -74.21
N ALA A 293 -5.04 -8.09 -75.23
CA ALA A 293 -4.12 -7.62 -76.27
C ALA A 293 -4.70 -6.37 -76.98
N GLY A 294 -3.98 -5.26 -76.90
CA GLY A 294 -4.35 -3.96 -77.47
C GLY A 294 -5.08 -2.99 -76.52
N SER A 295 -5.30 -3.36 -75.26
CA SER A 295 -5.97 -2.53 -74.25
C SER A 295 -5.05 -1.51 -73.53
N CYS A 296 -3.76 -1.47 -73.90
CA CYS A 296 -2.77 -0.58 -73.28
C CYS A 296 -3.14 0.90 -73.46
N GLY A 297 -3.59 1.55 -72.39
CA GLY A 297 -3.82 3.00 -72.31
C GLY A 297 -5.29 3.44 -72.15
N ALA A 298 -6.25 2.69 -72.71
CA ALA A 298 -7.68 3.01 -72.61
C ALA A 298 -8.44 2.14 -71.57
N GLY A 299 -7.81 1.06 -71.11
CA GLY A 299 -8.43 0.07 -70.23
C GLY A 299 -9.27 -0.97 -70.99
N PRO A 300 -9.62 -2.09 -70.34
CA PRO A 300 -10.33 -3.19 -70.99
C PRO A 300 -11.79 -2.83 -71.27
N ASN A 301 -12.29 -3.28 -72.42
CA ASN A 301 -13.71 -3.18 -72.75
C ASN A 301 -14.53 -4.24 -71.99
N LEU A 302 -15.86 -4.05 -71.92
CA LEU A 302 -16.76 -4.99 -71.23
C LEU A 302 -16.59 -6.44 -71.72
N ALA A 303 -16.34 -6.64 -73.01
CA ALA A 303 -16.09 -7.97 -73.58
C ALA A 303 -14.75 -8.59 -73.15
N GLU A 304 -13.75 -7.77 -72.84
CA GLU A 304 -12.41 -8.19 -72.40
C GLU A 304 -12.39 -8.49 -70.89
N MET A 305 -13.32 -7.90 -70.12
CA MET A 305 -13.50 -8.18 -68.68
C MET A 305 -14.21 -9.52 -68.39
N VAL A 306 -14.86 -10.14 -69.37
CA VAL A 306 -15.61 -11.41 -69.20
C VAL A 306 -14.70 -12.64 -69.38
N ALA A 307 -13.41 -12.44 -69.66
CA ALA A 307 -12.45 -13.53 -69.74
C ALA A 307 -12.37 -14.28 -68.39
N PRO A 308 -12.51 -15.62 -68.38
CA PRO A 308 -12.33 -16.40 -67.17
C PRO A 308 -10.84 -16.45 -66.81
N TRP A 309 -10.51 -16.14 -65.55
CA TRP A 309 -9.14 -16.16 -65.04
C TRP A 309 -8.97 -17.32 -64.06
N ARG A 310 -7.79 -17.95 -64.08
CA ARG A 310 -7.38 -18.90 -63.04
C ARG A 310 -6.01 -18.51 -62.49
N VAL A 311 -5.81 -18.82 -61.21
CA VAL A 311 -4.50 -18.70 -60.57
C VAL A 311 -3.72 -19.96 -60.86
N ALA A 312 -2.59 -19.81 -61.54
CA ALA A 312 -1.65 -20.86 -61.82
C ALA A 312 -0.45 -20.76 -60.88
N TYR A 313 0.22 -21.89 -60.67
CA TYR A 313 1.42 -21.98 -59.85
C TYR A 313 2.52 -22.66 -60.64
N ALA A 314 3.67 -22.01 -60.75
CA ALA A 314 4.85 -22.57 -61.38
C ALA A 314 5.86 -22.98 -60.31
N GLU A 315 5.94 -24.30 -60.11
CA GLU A 315 6.75 -24.98 -59.09
C GLU A 315 8.24 -24.59 -59.17
N GLY A 316 8.78 -24.37 -60.36
CA GLY A 316 10.21 -24.09 -60.57
C GLY A 316 10.71 -22.76 -59.99
N HIS A 317 9.82 -21.77 -59.81
CA HIS A 317 10.17 -20.45 -59.26
C HIS A 317 9.28 -20.05 -58.07
N ASN A 318 8.50 -20.98 -57.52
CA ASN A 318 7.56 -20.75 -56.41
C ASN A 318 6.70 -19.48 -56.61
N HIS A 319 6.24 -19.24 -57.85
CA HIS A 319 5.49 -18.04 -58.21
C HIS A 319 4.07 -18.40 -58.64
N TYR A 320 3.15 -17.56 -58.20
CA TYR A 320 1.76 -17.58 -58.65
C TYR A 320 1.60 -16.55 -59.76
N PHE A 321 0.69 -16.81 -60.70
CA PHE A 321 0.33 -15.85 -61.74
C PHE A 321 -1.10 -16.09 -62.21
N PHE A 322 -1.69 -15.06 -62.85
CA PHE A 322 -2.97 -15.21 -63.53
C PHE A 322 -2.78 -15.73 -64.94
N GLU A 323 -3.60 -16.70 -65.34
CA GLU A 323 -3.69 -17.15 -66.73
C GLU A 323 -5.16 -17.27 -67.15
N GLU A 324 -5.39 -17.18 -68.47
CA GLU A 324 -6.73 -17.29 -69.06
C GLU A 324 -7.22 -18.74 -68.98
N ALA A 325 -8.38 -18.95 -68.35
CA ALA A 325 -8.98 -20.25 -68.13
C ALA A 325 -9.82 -20.66 -69.35
N GLY A 326 -9.17 -21.10 -70.43
CA GLY A 326 -9.80 -21.72 -71.59
C GLY A 326 -9.74 -20.89 -72.87
N HIS A 327 -10.06 -21.54 -74.01
CA HIS A 327 -10.06 -20.89 -75.33
C HIS A 327 -11.26 -19.95 -75.44
N SER A 328 -11.09 -18.68 -75.10
CA SER A 328 -12.11 -17.67 -75.37
C SER A 328 -12.31 -17.54 -76.89
N PRO A 329 -13.56 -17.59 -77.42
CA PRO A 329 -13.82 -17.48 -78.86
C PRO A 329 -13.44 -16.10 -79.45
N VAL A 330 -13.08 -15.13 -78.61
CA VAL A 330 -12.58 -13.81 -79.00
C VAL A 330 -11.10 -13.86 -79.41
N ALA A 331 -10.28 -14.69 -78.75
CA ALA A 331 -8.85 -14.81 -79.03
C ALA A 331 -8.58 -15.34 -80.45
N VAL A 332 -9.43 -16.25 -80.94
CA VAL A 332 -9.32 -16.84 -82.29
C VAL A 332 -9.60 -15.81 -83.39
N LYS A 333 -10.41 -14.76 -83.11
CA LYS A 333 -10.75 -13.74 -84.11
C LYS A 333 -9.66 -12.68 -84.31
N ARG A 334 -8.86 -12.35 -83.29
CA ARG A 334 -7.76 -11.37 -83.41
C ARG A 334 -6.44 -11.98 -83.85
N ALA A 335 -6.17 -13.25 -83.53
CA ALA A 335 -4.95 -13.94 -83.96
C ALA A 335 -4.86 -14.14 -85.48
N GLY A 336 -5.99 -14.12 -86.21
CA GLY A 336 -6.02 -14.24 -87.66
C GLY A 336 -5.77 -12.93 -88.43
N THR A 337 -5.66 -11.78 -87.75
CA THR A 337 -5.58 -10.45 -88.40
C THR A 337 -4.28 -9.69 -88.15
N LEU A 338 -3.38 -10.21 -87.34
CA LEU A 338 -2.05 -9.64 -87.12
C LEU A 338 -1.01 -10.64 -87.63
N GLY A 339 -0.40 -10.32 -88.77
CA GLY A 339 0.74 -11.03 -89.31
C GLY A 339 1.88 -11.12 -88.30
N ALA A 340 2.63 -12.21 -88.40
CA ALA A 340 3.82 -12.46 -87.62
C ALA A 340 4.89 -11.38 -87.87
N GLU A 341 4.93 -10.35 -87.03
CA GLU A 341 6.11 -9.51 -86.84
C GLU A 341 6.40 -9.35 -85.35
N SER A 342 7.56 -9.90 -84.99
CA SER A 342 8.37 -9.72 -83.78
C SER A 342 7.97 -8.62 -82.80
N VAL A 343 7.64 -9.04 -81.56
CA VAL A 343 8.13 -8.37 -80.34
C VAL A 343 8.71 -9.44 -79.44
N ALA A 344 9.98 -9.75 -79.66
CA ALA A 344 10.82 -10.45 -78.70
C ALA A 344 11.16 -9.46 -77.57
N THR A 345 10.70 -9.73 -76.36
CA THR A 345 11.42 -9.36 -75.14
C THR A 345 11.64 -10.66 -74.36
N GLY A 346 12.92 -10.97 -74.17
CA GLY A 346 13.39 -12.29 -73.77
C GLY A 346 12.95 -12.69 -72.37
N LEU A 347 12.26 -13.82 -72.31
CA LEU A 347 12.44 -14.82 -71.25
C LEU A 347 12.04 -16.17 -71.86
N GLU A 348 13.02 -16.93 -72.34
CA GLU A 348 12.81 -18.30 -72.80
C GLU A 348 12.37 -19.17 -71.61
N LEU A 349 11.08 -19.49 -71.54
CA LEU A 349 10.56 -20.59 -70.74
C LEU A 349 10.78 -21.90 -71.52
N PRO A 350 11.43 -22.93 -70.93
CA PRO A 350 11.64 -24.18 -71.63
C PRO A 350 10.31 -24.86 -71.90
N THR A 351 10.08 -25.19 -73.17
CA THR A 351 8.96 -25.98 -73.64
C THR A 351 8.94 -27.34 -72.95
N ALA A 352 7.97 -27.55 -72.06
CA ALA A 352 7.64 -28.86 -71.54
C ALA A 352 6.77 -29.63 -72.53
N ASP A 353 7.13 -30.88 -72.69
CA ASP A 353 6.75 -31.84 -73.72
C ASP A 353 5.24 -32.02 -73.86
N ARG A 354 4.80 -32.01 -75.11
CA ARG A 354 3.41 -32.09 -75.54
C ARG A 354 3.02 -33.56 -75.64
N ASP A 355 2.97 -34.27 -74.51
CA ASP A 355 2.28 -35.58 -74.38
C ASP A 355 2.37 -36.11 -72.93
N ARG A 356 1.32 -35.85 -72.13
CA ARG A 356 0.71 -36.75 -71.11
C ARG A 356 -0.17 -35.96 -70.15
N GLY A 357 -1.44 -36.35 -70.05
CA GLY A 357 -2.41 -35.78 -69.13
C GLY A 357 -2.05 -36.07 -67.68
N LEU A 358 -1.84 -35.01 -66.88
CA LEU A 358 -1.73 -35.02 -65.43
C LEU A 358 -2.12 -33.63 -64.90
N TYR A 359 -3.40 -33.26 -65.04
CA TYR A 359 -3.96 -32.02 -64.49
C TYR A 359 -5.02 -32.27 -63.40
N GLY A 360 -5.04 -33.48 -62.83
CA GLY A 360 -6.08 -33.92 -61.88
C GLY A 360 -5.73 -33.84 -60.39
N GLU A 361 -4.48 -33.55 -60.01
CA GLU A 361 -4.05 -33.78 -58.61
C GLU A 361 -3.90 -32.54 -57.72
N SER A 362 -3.81 -31.32 -58.28
CA SER A 362 -3.51 -30.13 -57.45
C SER A 362 -4.69 -29.55 -56.68
N TYR A 363 -5.92 -30.03 -56.88
CA TYR A 363 -7.11 -29.59 -56.13
C TYR A 363 -7.44 -30.43 -54.88
N LYS A 364 -6.66 -31.49 -54.59
CA LYS A 364 -6.94 -32.40 -53.47
C LYS A 364 -6.43 -31.95 -52.09
N ARG A 365 -5.71 -30.83 -51.99
CA ARG A 365 -5.13 -30.37 -50.70
C ARG A 365 -5.95 -29.33 -49.92
N LEU A 366 -7.10 -28.87 -50.41
CA LEU A 366 -7.97 -27.92 -49.70
C LEU A 366 -9.32 -28.51 -49.25
N SER A 367 -9.51 -29.81 -49.41
CA SER A 367 -10.72 -30.51 -48.96
C SER A 367 -10.32 -31.85 -48.38
N MET A 368 -9.90 -31.84 -47.11
CA MET A 368 -10.08 -32.91 -46.11
C MET A 368 -9.11 -32.69 -44.94
N THR A 369 -9.56 -31.94 -43.94
CA THR A 369 -9.31 -32.24 -42.51
C THR A 369 -10.38 -31.51 -41.70
N ARG A 370 -11.55 -32.15 -41.56
CA ARG A 370 -12.36 -31.98 -40.35
C ARG A 370 -11.80 -32.97 -39.33
N PRO A 371 -11.35 -32.56 -38.14
CA PRO A 371 -11.40 -33.41 -36.98
C PRO A 371 -12.75 -33.19 -36.30
N SER A 372 -13.64 -34.15 -36.49
CA SER A 372 -14.74 -34.39 -35.57
C SER A 372 -14.20 -34.97 -34.27
N ALA A 373 -14.66 -34.41 -33.15
CA ALA A 373 -14.69 -34.97 -31.79
C ALA A 373 -13.33 -35.20 -31.12
N TRP A 374 -13.14 -34.64 -29.92
CA TRP A 374 -13.17 -35.35 -28.63
C TRP A 374 -13.49 -34.33 -27.52
N MET A 375 -13.93 -34.88 -26.38
CA MET A 375 -14.52 -34.28 -25.15
C MET A 375 -13.88 -33.02 -24.60
#